data_AF-A4F9A6-F1
#
_entry.id   AF-A4F9A6-F1
#
_cell.length_a   1.000
_cell.length_b   1.000
_cell.length_c   1.000
_cell.angle_alpha   90.00
_cell.angle_beta   90.00
_cell.angle_gamma   90.00
#
_symmetry.space_group_name_H-M   'P 1'
#
loop_
_entity.id
_entity.type
_entity.pdbx_description
1 polymer ?
#
loop_
_entity_poly.entity_id
_entity_poly.type
_entity_poly.pdbx_seq_one_letter_code
_entity_poly.pdbx_strand_id
1 'polypeptide(L)'
;MRTYTVRRYDESRCELDVDFVMHGEHGVASNWARNARPGDFLGVMGSGGRTCRAADWYLLVGDETAMPAICAMVERLPVTARGQVFIEVSDAAEQLDIVCPPDLRLTWLHRDGVPAGRSTLLPDAVRELELPGDQDVSAWVSGESTMVRGIRRHLRTDRGLPAQSVLAVGYWKRGMAETEYHDQYNHDRD
;
A
#
# COMPACT_ATOMS: atom_id res chain seq x y z
N MET A 1 -9.21 -17.74 -3.14
CA MET A 1 -8.34 -17.09 -2.12
C MET A 1 -8.23 -15.61 -2.46
N ARG A 2 -8.16 -14.75 -1.44
CA ARG A 2 -8.00 -13.29 -1.57
C ARG A 2 -6.87 -12.84 -0.67
N THR A 3 -6.00 -11.96 -1.15
CA THR A 3 -4.83 -11.50 -0.36
C THR A 3 -5.17 -10.22 0.39
N TYR A 4 -5.00 -10.23 1.71
CA TYR A 4 -5.22 -9.08 2.57
C TYR A 4 -4.02 -8.84 3.49
N THR A 5 -3.86 -7.59 3.92
CA THR A 5 -2.83 -7.21 4.88
C THR A 5 -3.33 -7.45 6.30
N VAL A 6 -2.49 -8.04 7.14
CA VAL A 6 -2.71 -8.04 8.60
C VAL A 6 -2.41 -6.64 9.13
N ARG A 7 -3.45 -5.91 9.52
CA ARG A 7 -3.35 -4.54 10.05
C ARG A 7 -2.72 -4.53 11.44
N ARG A 8 -3.11 -5.49 12.28
CA ARG A 8 -2.61 -5.70 13.64
C ARG A 8 -2.69 -7.18 13.99
N TYR A 9 -1.74 -7.64 14.78
CA TYR A 9 -1.81 -8.95 15.42
C TYR A 9 -1.49 -8.78 16.90
N ASP A 10 -2.38 -9.27 17.75
CA ASP A 10 -2.26 -9.25 19.19
C ASP A 10 -2.23 -10.68 19.71
N GLU A 11 -1.03 -11.16 19.96
CA GLU A 11 -0.82 -12.53 20.44
C GLU A 11 -1.47 -12.76 21.81
N SER A 12 -1.49 -11.74 22.68
CA SER A 12 -2.04 -11.88 24.03
C SER A 12 -3.56 -12.08 24.04
N ARG A 13 -4.25 -11.47 23.05
CA ARG A 13 -5.70 -11.60 22.86
C ARG A 13 -6.07 -12.63 21.81
N CYS A 14 -5.09 -13.20 21.11
CA CYS A 14 -5.28 -14.01 19.91
C CYS A 14 -6.16 -13.31 18.86
N GLU A 15 -5.97 -12.00 18.67
CA GLU A 15 -6.76 -11.18 17.76
C GLU A 15 -5.94 -10.78 16.53
N LEU A 16 -6.57 -10.80 15.37
CA LEU A 16 -5.99 -10.41 14.10
C LEU A 16 -6.95 -9.43 13.40
N ASP A 17 -6.45 -8.23 13.11
CA ASP A 17 -7.22 -7.17 12.48
C ASP A 17 -6.89 -7.13 10.99
N VAL A 18 -7.93 -7.02 10.14
CA VAL A 18 -7.82 -6.92 8.68
C VAL A 18 -8.76 -5.82 8.20
N ASP A 19 -8.21 -4.86 7.46
CA ASP A 19 -9.00 -3.79 6.84
C ASP A 19 -9.46 -4.22 5.45
N PHE A 20 -10.76 -4.06 5.18
CA PHE A 20 -11.36 -4.37 3.88
C PHE A 20 -11.75 -3.09 3.16
N VAL A 21 -11.16 -2.86 1.98
CA VAL A 21 -11.64 -1.80 1.09
C VAL A 21 -13.00 -2.21 0.51
N MET A 22 -13.99 -1.34 0.70
CA MET A 22 -15.37 -1.59 0.28
C MET A 22 -15.57 -1.15 -1.16
N HIS A 23 -15.33 -2.05 -2.12
CA HIS A 23 -15.50 -1.75 -3.55
C HIS A 23 -16.57 -2.65 -4.22
N GLY A 24 -17.54 -2.00 -4.86
CA GLY A 24 -18.57 -2.66 -5.68
C GLY A 24 -19.48 -3.65 -4.95
N GLU A 25 -20.47 -4.19 -5.67
CA GLU A 25 -21.40 -5.20 -5.15
C GLU A 25 -20.98 -6.64 -5.47
N HIS A 26 -20.05 -6.83 -6.42
CA HIS A 26 -19.74 -8.15 -6.99
C HIS A 26 -18.42 -8.77 -6.48
N GLY A 27 -17.69 -8.11 -5.59
CA GLY A 27 -16.45 -8.65 -5.01
C GLY A 27 -16.74 -9.64 -3.89
N VAL A 28 -16.27 -10.90 -4.01
CA VAL A 28 -16.49 -11.96 -2.99
C VAL A 28 -16.11 -11.52 -1.58
N ALA A 29 -14.94 -10.89 -1.41
CA ALA A 29 -14.46 -10.49 -0.09
C ALA A 29 -15.07 -9.18 0.43
N SER A 30 -15.24 -8.15 -0.41
CA SER A 30 -15.95 -6.93 0.00
C SER A 30 -17.41 -7.21 0.35
N ASN A 31 -18.07 -8.15 -0.34
CA ASN A 31 -19.43 -8.57 0.01
C ASN A 31 -19.47 -9.38 1.31
N TRP A 32 -18.50 -10.25 1.56
CA TRP A 32 -18.39 -10.93 2.86
C TRP A 32 -18.18 -9.92 3.99
N ALA A 33 -17.21 -9.02 3.85
CA ALA A 33 -16.90 -8.00 4.86
C ALA A 33 -18.10 -7.11 5.21
N ARG A 34 -18.93 -6.77 4.21
CA ARG A 34 -20.17 -5.99 4.41
C ARG A 34 -21.20 -6.70 5.30
N ASN A 35 -21.24 -8.03 5.22
CA ASN A 35 -22.27 -8.84 5.87
C ASN A 35 -21.75 -9.59 7.12
N ALA A 36 -20.46 -9.48 7.42
CA ALA A 36 -19.81 -10.20 8.50
C ALA A 36 -20.38 -9.83 9.88
N ARG A 37 -20.54 -10.83 10.74
CA ARG A 37 -21.07 -10.70 12.11
C ARG A 37 -20.17 -11.45 13.09
N PRO A 38 -20.17 -11.07 14.38
CA PRO A 38 -19.51 -11.86 15.41
C PRO A 38 -19.97 -13.33 15.38
N GLY A 39 -19.02 -14.25 15.30
CA GLY A 39 -19.27 -15.70 15.17
C GLY A 39 -19.10 -16.25 13.75
N ASP A 40 -18.97 -15.40 12.73
CA ASP A 40 -18.65 -15.84 11.37
C ASP A 40 -17.21 -16.37 11.26
N PHE A 41 -17.01 -17.36 10.40
CA PHE A 41 -15.70 -17.98 10.17
C PHE A 41 -15.01 -17.42 8.94
N LEU A 42 -13.70 -17.20 9.05
CA LEU A 42 -12.81 -16.84 7.94
C LEU A 42 -11.56 -17.73 7.99
N GLY A 43 -11.28 -18.45 6.91
CA GLY A 43 -10.05 -19.23 6.79
C GLY A 43 -8.86 -18.32 6.46
N VAL A 44 -7.78 -18.42 7.23
CA VAL A 44 -6.56 -17.63 7.05
C VAL A 44 -5.40 -18.55 6.70
N MET A 45 -4.65 -18.19 5.65
CA MET A 45 -3.40 -18.84 5.26
C MET A 45 -2.30 -17.78 5.22
N GLY A 46 -1.23 -17.98 5.98
CA GLY A 46 -0.14 -17.02 6.10
C GLY A 46 1.03 -17.30 5.17
N SER A 47 1.37 -16.35 4.33
CA SER A 47 2.74 -16.10 3.89
C SER A 47 3.09 -14.66 4.27
N GLY A 48 4.25 -14.43 4.88
CA GLY A 48 4.62 -13.10 5.38
C GLY A 48 4.61 -12.05 4.26
N GLY A 49 4.12 -10.85 4.56
CA GLY A 49 4.19 -9.71 3.66
C GLY A 49 5.61 -9.12 3.57
N ARG A 50 5.96 -8.52 2.44
CA ARG A 50 7.25 -7.82 2.27
C ARG A 50 7.12 -6.36 2.72
N THR A 51 8.01 -5.91 3.60
CA THR A 51 8.06 -4.54 4.12
C THR A 51 9.27 -3.78 3.57
N CYS A 52 9.34 -2.47 3.83
CA CYS A 52 10.57 -1.70 3.66
C CYS A 52 11.75 -2.35 4.38
N ARG A 53 12.95 -2.16 3.82
CA ARG A 53 14.20 -2.41 4.53
C ARG A 53 14.51 -1.22 5.46
N ALA A 54 15.42 -1.42 6.41
CA ALA A 54 16.00 -0.30 7.14
C ALA A 54 16.77 0.61 6.17
N ALA A 55 16.61 1.93 6.33
CA ALA A 55 17.21 2.97 5.50
C ALA A 55 17.21 4.31 6.27
N ASP A 56 17.96 5.29 5.77
CA ASP A 56 17.99 6.64 6.35
C ASP A 56 16.71 7.42 6.02
N TRP A 57 16.11 7.11 4.86
CA TRP A 57 14.92 7.80 4.37
C TRP A 57 13.92 6.85 3.70
N TYR A 58 12.64 7.04 4.01
CA TYR A 58 11.55 6.15 3.59
C TYR A 58 10.60 6.84 2.60
N LEU A 59 10.24 6.13 1.53
CA LEU A 59 9.17 6.52 0.62
C LEU A 59 8.07 5.45 0.64
N LEU A 60 6.91 5.75 1.23
CA LEU A 60 5.77 4.84 1.26
C LEU A 60 4.67 5.38 0.34
N VAL A 61 4.27 4.62 -0.66
CA VAL A 61 3.32 5.08 -1.69
C VAL A 61 2.26 4.03 -1.91
N GLY A 62 0.99 4.44 -1.86
CA GLY A 62 -0.08 3.55 -2.30
C GLY A 62 -1.46 4.14 -2.30
N ASP A 63 -2.40 3.38 -2.84
CA ASP A 63 -3.83 3.69 -2.79
C ASP A 63 -4.47 3.10 -1.53
N GLU A 64 -5.79 3.24 -1.39
CA GLU A 64 -6.55 2.75 -0.23
C GLU A 64 -6.38 1.24 0.02
N THR A 65 -6.01 0.45 -1.00
CA THR A 65 -5.77 -0.99 -0.84
C THR A 65 -4.43 -1.29 -0.18
N ALA A 66 -3.47 -0.37 -0.29
CA ALA A 66 -2.15 -0.45 0.32
C ALA A 66 -2.09 0.29 1.67
N MET A 67 -3.07 1.15 1.97
CA MET A 67 -3.15 1.92 3.21
C MET A 67 -2.98 1.07 4.48
N PRO A 68 -3.59 -0.13 4.63
CA PRO A 68 -3.39 -0.95 5.83
C PRO A 68 -1.92 -1.38 6.03
N ALA A 69 -1.21 -1.68 4.94
CA ALA A 69 0.21 -2.06 4.98
C ALA A 69 1.09 -0.85 5.29
N ILE A 70 0.75 0.32 4.75
CA ILE A 70 1.42 1.58 5.08
C ILE A 70 1.26 1.90 6.57
N CYS A 71 0.04 1.80 7.12
CA CYS A 71 -0.20 2.02 8.55
C CYS A 71 0.63 1.06 9.41
N ALA A 72 0.58 -0.24 9.11
CA ALA A 72 1.34 -1.25 9.84
C ALA A 72 2.87 -1.04 9.75
N MET A 73 3.38 -0.50 8.64
CA MET A 73 4.79 -0.14 8.50
C MET A 73 5.12 1.10 9.33
N VAL A 74 4.34 2.19 9.20
CA VAL A 74 4.57 3.46 9.91
C VAL A 74 4.61 3.24 11.42
N GLU A 75 3.68 2.45 11.97
CA GLU A 75 3.62 2.14 13.40
C GLU A 75 4.84 1.36 13.94
N ARG A 76 5.57 0.69 13.05
CA ARG A 76 6.76 -0.10 13.39
C ARG A 76 8.06 0.64 13.11
N LEU A 77 8.02 1.79 12.43
CA LEU A 77 9.22 2.58 12.16
C LEU A 77 9.76 3.18 13.47
N PRO A 78 11.09 3.35 13.58
CA PRO A 78 11.66 4.08 14.70
C PRO A 78 11.17 5.53 14.69
N VAL A 79 11.07 6.16 15.87
CA VAL A 79 10.68 7.58 16.01
C VAL A 79 11.61 8.54 15.25
N THR A 80 12.82 8.09 14.92
CA THR A 80 13.82 8.84 14.13
C THR A 80 13.66 8.66 12.62
N ALA A 81 12.69 7.87 12.16
CA ALA A 81 12.47 7.63 10.74
C ALA A 81 12.08 8.93 10.03
N ARG A 82 12.67 9.14 8.86
CA ARG A 82 12.46 10.31 8.01
C ARG A 82 11.90 9.87 6.67
N GLY A 83 11.06 10.68 6.05
CA GLY A 83 10.52 10.25 4.77
C GLY A 83 9.31 11.01 4.26
N GLN A 84 8.72 10.43 3.23
CA GLN A 84 7.45 10.84 2.66
C GLN A 84 6.52 9.64 2.53
N VAL A 85 5.28 9.84 2.94
CA VAL A 85 4.17 8.90 2.74
C VAL A 85 3.12 9.56 1.84
N PHE A 86 2.74 8.89 0.77
CA PHE A 86 1.64 9.29 -0.11
C PHE A 86 0.56 8.22 -0.08
N ILE A 87 -0.65 8.61 0.32
CA ILE A 87 -1.82 7.72 0.30
C ILE A 87 -2.92 8.34 -0.55
N GLU A 88 -3.31 7.66 -1.62
CA GLU A 88 -4.47 8.03 -2.42
C GLU A 88 -5.75 7.42 -1.86
N VAL A 89 -6.77 8.24 -1.68
CA VAL A 89 -8.11 7.84 -1.22
C VAL A 89 -9.19 8.54 -2.05
N SER A 90 -10.46 8.14 -1.90
CA SER A 90 -11.54 8.80 -2.65
C SER A 90 -11.67 10.27 -2.28
N ASP A 91 -11.65 10.57 -0.98
CA ASP A 91 -11.91 11.88 -0.41
C ASP A 91 -11.44 11.95 1.06
N ALA A 92 -11.67 13.09 1.71
CA ALA A 92 -11.21 13.32 3.08
C ALA A 92 -11.86 12.43 4.15
N ALA A 93 -13.03 11.84 3.90
CA ALA A 93 -13.71 10.98 4.88
C ALA A 93 -13.04 9.60 5.01
N GLU A 94 -12.23 9.21 4.02
CA GLU A 94 -11.47 7.95 4.02
C GLU A 94 -10.12 8.06 4.73
N GLN A 95 -9.75 9.26 5.20
CA GLN A 95 -8.50 9.44 5.93
C GLN A 95 -8.55 8.73 7.28
N LEU A 96 -7.45 8.08 7.63
CA LEU A 96 -7.23 7.51 8.95
C LEU A 96 -6.40 8.46 9.81
N ASP A 97 -6.61 8.42 11.12
CA ASP A 97 -5.70 9.06 12.06
C ASP A 97 -4.43 8.22 12.18
N ILE A 98 -3.37 8.63 11.48
CA ILE A 98 -2.09 7.93 11.43
C ILE A 98 -1.05 8.78 12.15
N VAL A 99 -0.52 8.25 13.25
CA VAL A 99 0.59 8.87 13.97
C VAL A 99 1.90 8.54 13.26
N CYS A 100 2.46 9.53 12.57
CA CYS A 100 3.78 9.41 11.94
C CYS A 100 4.90 9.86 12.87
N PRO A 101 6.12 9.29 12.73
CA PRO A 101 7.34 9.91 13.23
C PRO A 101 7.43 11.39 12.79
N PRO A 102 8.01 12.29 13.61
CA PRO A 102 7.99 13.74 13.34
C PRO A 102 8.58 14.15 11.99
N ASP A 103 9.61 13.44 11.52
CA ASP A 103 10.31 13.69 10.26
C ASP A 103 9.75 12.87 9.08
N LEU A 104 8.66 12.11 9.30
CA LEU A 104 7.96 11.35 8.27
C LEU A 104 6.68 12.09 7.86
N ARG A 105 6.70 12.73 6.69
CA ARG A 105 5.57 13.54 6.22
C ARG A 105 4.50 12.66 5.56
N LEU A 106 3.28 12.68 6.08
CA LEU A 106 2.11 12.08 5.44
C LEU A 106 1.38 13.10 4.56
N THR A 107 1.10 12.71 3.32
CA THR A 107 0.30 13.49 2.37
C THR A 107 -0.83 12.62 1.83
N TRP A 108 -2.06 13.07 2.05
CA TRP A 108 -3.26 12.47 1.48
C TRP A 108 -3.52 13.06 0.08
N LEU A 109 -3.84 12.19 -0.87
CA LEU A 109 -4.18 12.54 -2.24
C LEU A 109 -5.63 12.13 -2.49
N HIS A 110 -6.52 13.12 -2.69
CA HIS A 110 -7.95 12.86 -2.87
C HIS A 110 -8.28 12.77 -4.34
N ARG A 111 -8.97 11.69 -4.74
CA ARG A 111 -9.40 11.51 -6.12
C ARG A 111 -10.57 12.39 -6.53
N ASP A 112 -11.37 12.86 -5.57
CA ASP A 112 -12.49 13.78 -5.78
C ASP A 112 -13.39 13.40 -6.97
N GLY A 113 -13.82 12.13 -6.99
CA GLY A 113 -14.71 11.58 -8.01
C GLY A 113 -14.01 10.94 -9.21
N VAL A 114 -12.68 11.06 -9.33
CA VAL A 114 -11.92 10.25 -10.31
C VAL A 114 -11.98 8.78 -9.89
N PRO A 115 -12.33 7.84 -10.79
CA PRO A 115 -12.36 6.42 -10.43
C PRO A 115 -10.99 5.87 -10.03
N ALA A 116 -10.97 4.96 -9.06
CA ALA A 116 -9.75 4.29 -8.61
C ALA A 116 -8.98 3.68 -9.81
N GLY A 117 -7.64 3.80 -9.77
CA GLY A 117 -6.76 3.34 -10.84
C GLY A 117 -6.86 4.14 -12.15
N ARG A 118 -7.57 5.27 -12.19
CA ARG A 118 -7.58 6.23 -13.32
C ARG A 118 -6.88 7.55 -13.02
N SER A 119 -6.65 7.84 -11.75
CA SER A 119 -5.91 9.00 -11.25
C SER A 119 -4.43 8.94 -11.61
N THR A 120 -3.78 10.11 -11.70
CA THR A 120 -2.32 10.27 -11.83
C THR A 120 -1.67 10.83 -10.57
N LEU A 121 -2.43 11.07 -9.50
CA LEU A 121 -2.00 11.76 -8.29
C LEU A 121 -0.74 11.13 -7.67
N LEU A 122 -0.71 9.81 -7.47
CA LEU A 122 0.46 9.12 -6.91
C LEU A 122 1.71 9.23 -7.82
N PRO A 123 1.66 8.90 -9.12
CA PRO A 123 2.78 9.13 -10.02
C PRO A 123 3.27 10.59 -10.05
N ASP A 124 2.37 11.56 -10.04
CA ASP A 124 2.71 12.97 -10.14
C ASP A 124 3.36 13.47 -8.84
N ALA A 125 2.79 13.13 -7.68
CA ALA A 125 3.38 13.42 -6.37
C ALA A 125 4.78 12.84 -6.20
N VAL A 126 5.01 11.61 -6.67
CA VAL A 126 6.35 10.98 -6.61
C VAL A 126 7.34 11.64 -7.58
N ARG A 127 6.89 12.14 -8.73
CA ARG A 127 7.78 12.87 -9.66
C ARG A 127 8.21 14.21 -9.08
N GLU A 128 7.28 14.92 -8.46
CA GLU A 128 7.49 16.23 -7.85
C GLU A 128 8.29 16.17 -6.54
N LEU A 129 8.28 15.02 -5.86
CA LEU A 129 9.06 14.80 -4.65
C LEU A 129 10.56 14.94 -4.91
N GLU A 130 11.23 15.76 -4.12
CA GLU A 130 12.69 15.80 -4.04
C GLU A 130 13.18 14.63 -3.16
N LEU A 131 13.96 13.73 -3.76
CA LEU A 131 14.59 12.64 -3.01
C LEU A 131 15.85 13.16 -2.31
N PRO A 132 16.17 12.63 -1.12
CA PRO A 132 17.40 13.00 -0.44
C PRO A 132 18.59 12.45 -1.23
N GLY A 133 19.45 13.34 -1.75
CA GLY A 133 20.51 13.00 -2.71
C GLY A 133 21.38 11.81 -2.28
N ASP A 134 22.20 11.99 -1.25
CA ASP A 134 23.22 11.00 -0.84
C ASP A 134 22.74 10.02 0.25
N GLN A 135 21.48 10.11 0.68
CA GLN A 135 20.96 9.26 1.76
C GLN A 135 20.50 7.90 1.23
N ASP A 136 20.60 6.89 2.08
CA ASP A 136 20.09 5.58 1.74
C ASP A 136 18.55 5.58 1.77
N VAL A 137 17.92 5.29 0.62
CA VAL A 137 16.46 5.34 0.45
C VAL A 137 15.85 3.94 0.42
N SER A 138 14.77 3.71 1.18
CA SER A 138 13.88 2.56 1.01
C SER A 138 12.49 3.02 0.54
N ALA A 139 12.17 2.71 -0.71
CA ALA A 139 10.86 2.95 -1.32
C ALA A 139 10.01 1.68 -1.32
N TRP A 140 8.77 1.81 -0.87
CA TRP A 140 7.74 0.80 -0.94
C TRP A 140 6.51 1.36 -1.66
N VAL A 141 6.09 0.68 -2.72
CA VAL A 141 5.05 1.14 -3.63
C VAL A 141 4.06 0.02 -3.89
N SER A 142 2.81 0.18 -3.46
CA SER A 142 1.76 -0.81 -3.74
C SER A 142 0.42 -0.18 -4.07
N GLY A 143 -0.43 -0.91 -4.80
CA GLY A 143 -1.72 -0.42 -5.28
C GLY A 143 -2.02 -0.94 -6.68
N GLU A 144 -2.63 -0.12 -7.54
CA GLU A 144 -2.91 -0.50 -8.93
C GLU A 144 -1.62 -0.82 -9.73
N SER A 145 -1.58 -1.97 -10.40
CA SER A 145 -0.34 -2.52 -11.00
C SER A 145 0.30 -1.62 -12.06
N THR A 146 -0.49 -0.92 -12.88
CA THR A 146 0.03 -0.03 -13.92
C THR A 146 0.69 1.20 -13.29
N MET A 147 0.05 1.79 -12.28
CA MET A 147 0.60 2.86 -11.46
C MET A 147 1.90 2.43 -10.79
N VAL A 148 1.90 1.28 -10.09
CA VAL A 148 3.06 0.74 -9.38
C VAL A 148 4.25 0.53 -10.33
N ARG A 149 4.01 -0.08 -11.50
CA ARG A 149 5.05 -0.27 -12.52
C ARG A 149 5.61 1.05 -13.04
N GLY A 150 4.75 2.05 -13.23
CA GLY A 150 5.14 3.40 -13.65
C GLY A 150 6.05 4.08 -12.65
N ILE A 151 5.69 4.05 -11.36
CA ILE A 151 6.49 4.62 -10.26
C ILE A 151 7.80 3.86 -10.11
N ARG A 152 7.78 2.52 -10.13
CA ARG A 152 9.00 1.69 -10.06
C ARG A 152 10.00 2.06 -11.15
N ARG A 153 9.52 2.22 -12.40
CA ARG A 153 10.37 2.65 -13.52
C ARG A 153 10.95 4.04 -13.27
N HIS A 154 10.14 5.01 -12.84
CA HIS A 154 10.62 6.35 -12.54
C HIS A 154 11.74 6.32 -11.48
N LEU A 155 11.51 5.64 -10.35
CA LEU A 155 12.47 5.56 -9.26
C LEU A 155 13.78 4.86 -9.65
N ARG A 156 13.71 3.77 -10.42
CA ARG A 156 14.91 2.99 -10.79
C ARG A 156 15.66 3.56 -12.00
N THR A 157 14.92 4.03 -13.00
CA THR A 157 15.51 4.45 -14.29
C THR A 157 15.79 5.95 -14.30
N ASP A 158 14.82 6.78 -13.91
CA ASP A 158 14.96 8.24 -14.02
C ASP A 158 15.70 8.82 -12.81
N ARG A 159 15.48 8.24 -11.61
CA ARG A 159 16.12 8.68 -10.35
C ARG A 159 17.31 7.81 -9.94
N GLY A 160 17.59 6.72 -10.66
CA GLY A 160 18.77 5.89 -10.45
C GLY A 160 18.81 5.11 -9.14
N LEU A 161 17.67 4.93 -8.43
CA LEU A 161 17.66 4.15 -7.19
C LEU A 161 18.01 2.67 -7.48
N PRO A 162 18.87 2.05 -6.65
CA PRO A 162 19.23 0.65 -6.83
C PRO A 162 18.01 -0.24 -6.62
N ALA A 163 18.00 -1.42 -7.27
CA ALA A 163 16.83 -2.32 -7.24
C ALA A 163 16.40 -2.69 -5.82
N GLN A 164 17.36 -2.93 -4.92
CA GLN A 164 17.13 -3.25 -3.51
C GLN A 164 16.49 -2.10 -2.68
N SER A 165 16.53 -0.87 -3.20
CA SER A 165 15.88 0.29 -2.59
C SER A 165 14.43 0.43 -3.00
N VAL A 166 13.92 -0.34 -3.97
CA VAL A 166 12.56 -0.19 -4.49
C VAL A 166 11.81 -1.52 -4.43
N LEU A 167 10.95 -1.66 -3.43
CA LEU A 167 9.96 -2.72 -3.36
C LEU A 167 8.64 -2.23 -3.96
N ALA A 168 8.22 -2.83 -5.06
CA ALA A 168 7.02 -2.41 -5.77
C ALA A 168 6.13 -3.61 -6.08
N VAL A 169 4.91 -3.62 -5.53
CA VAL A 169 3.97 -4.76 -5.61
C VAL A 169 2.60 -4.28 -6.06
N GLY A 170 2.17 -4.68 -7.26
CA GLY A 170 0.79 -4.44 -7.69
C GLY A 170 -0.17 -5.32 -6.89
N TYR A 171 -1.15 -4.72 -6.22
CA TYR A 171 -2.16 -5.42 -5.40
C TYR A 171 -3.39 -5.77 -6.24
N TRP A 172 -3.73 -4.92 -7.19
CA TRP A 172 -4.88 -5.10 -8.06
C TRP A 172 -4.62 -4.46 -9.42
N LYS A 173 -5.39 -4.85 -10.43
CA LYS A 173 -5.29 -4.25 -11.76
C LYS A 173 -6.66 -3.90 -12.30
N ARG A 174 -6.81 -2.65 -12.73
CA ARG A 174 -8.07 -2.16 -13.28
C ARG A 174 -8.50 -3.00 -14.49
N GLY A 175 -9.73 -3.49 -14.47
CA GLY A 175 -10.29 -4.31 -15.55
C GLY A 175 -9.92 -5.79 -15.49
N MET A 176 -9.28 -6.26 -14.41
CA MET A 176 -8.95 -7.68 -14.20
C MET A 176 -9.48 -8.16 -12.85
N ALA A 177 -10.03 -9.37 -12.81
CA ALA A 177 -10.39 -10.03 -11.56
C ALA A 177 -9.13 -10.62 -10.88
N GLU A 178 -9.13 -10.76 -9.54
CA GLU A 178 -7.93 -11.18 -8.80
C GLU A 178 -7.40 -12.57 -9.17
N THR A 179 -8.28 -13.52 -9.53
CA THR A 179 -7.85 -14.85 -10.02
C THR A 179 -7.04 -14.74 -11.31
N GLU A 180 -7.45 -13.87 -12.23
CA GLU A 180 -6.73 -13.60 -13.48
C GLU A 180 -5.42 -12.84 -13.22
N TYR A 181 -5.42 -11.96 -12.22
CA TYR A 181 -4.22 -11.22 -11.81
C TYR A 181 -3.14 -12.12 -11.18
N HIS A 182 -3.51 -12.98 -10.24
CA HIS A 182 -2.57 -13.91 -9.60
C HIS A 182 -1.94 -14.88 -10.60
N ASP A 183 -2.70 -15.42 -11.54
CA ASP A 183 -2.20 -16.35 -12.55
C ASP A 183 -1.23 -15.67 -13.53
N GLN A 184 -1.42 -14.38 -13.82
CA GLN A 184 -0.64 -13.66 -14.83
C GLN A 184 0.56 -12.86 -14.28
N TYR A 185 0.51 -12.44 -13.00
CA TYR A 185 1.49 -11.51 -12.43
C TYR A 185 2.22 -12.03 -11.17
N ASN A 186 2.16 -13.33 -10.89
CA ASN A 186 2.96 -13.90 -9.79
C ASN A 186 4.48 -13.65 -9.98
N HIS A 187 4.94 -13.49 -11.22
CA HIS A 187 6.33 -13.17 -11.60
C HIS A 187 6.73 -11.70 -11.39
N ASP A 188 5.79 -10.78 -11.13
CA ASP A 188 6.09 -9.35 -10.95
C ASP A 188 6.61 -9.01 -9.55
N ARG A 189 6.62 -10.00 -8.65
CA ARG A 189 7.02 -9.88 -7.24
C ARG A 189 8.54 -10.02 -7.02
N ASP A 190 9.29 -10.36 -8.06
CA ASP A 190 10.76 -10.43 -8.11
C ASP A 190 11.38 -9.11 -8.57
#